data_AF-A0A6A6M7B4-F1
#
_entry.id   AF-A0A6A6M7B4-F1
#
_cell.length_a   1.000
_cell.length_b   1.000
_cell.length_c   1.000
_cell.angle_alpha   90.00
_cell.angle_beta   90.00
_cell.angle_gamma   90.00
#
_symmetry.space_group_name_H-M   'P 1'
#
loop_
_entity.id
_entity.type
_entity.pdbx_description
1 polymer ?
#
loop_
_entity_poly.entity_id
_entity_poly.type
_entity_poly.pdbx_seq_one_letter_code
_entity_poly.pdbx_strand_id
1 'polypeptide(L)'
;MATLQDIVYSAAINLLSALVFLLAFAILRLQPINDRVYFPKWYLKGIRASPIHSRAIVSKFVNMDLKTYIRFLNWMPAALRMPEPELIDHAGLDSVVYIRIYLMGLKIFVPITLLAFAVLVPVNWTGGTLEQIKDLTFSNIDKLSISNIPPGSKSKLFSLQVLVRNVPPDPDESVTEHVEHFFCVNHPDHYLTHQVVYNANKLANLVAKKKSLQNWLTYHQNKYERNPSSKPTTKTGFWGLWGTRVDAIDYYTAEIGKLSEED
;
A
#
# COMPACT_ATOMS: atom_id res chain seq x y z
N MET A 1 13.92 36.40 5.23
CA MET A 1 14.25 35.57 6.42
C MET A 1 12.94 35.25 7.11
N ALA A 2 12.65 33.98 7.40
CA ALA A 2 11.49 33.62 8.21
C ALA A 2 11.69 34.17 9.63
N THR A 3 10.73 34.94 10.12
CA THR A 3 10.76 35.42 11.50
C THR A 3 10.32 34.30 12.44
N LEU A 4 10.69 34.38 13.72
CA LEU A 4 10.24 33.41 14.73
C LEU A 4 8.70 33.30 14.75
N GLN A 5 8.01 34.42 14.54
CA GLN A 5 6.55 34.47 14.43
C GLN A 5 6.05 33.59 13.26
N ASP A 6 6.67 33.64 12.08
CA ASP A 6 6.29 32.83 10.93
C ASP A 6 6.42 31.31 11.21
N ILE A 7 7.48 30.91 11.92
CA ILE A 7 7.71 29.51 12.33
C ILE A 7 6.63 29.07 13.33
N VAL A 8 6.32 29.91 14.31
CA VAL A 8 5.30 29.60 15.33
C VAL A 8 3.91 29.52 14.71
N TYR A 9 3.52 30.44 13.83
CA TYR A 9 2.24 30.38 13.13
C TYR A 9 2.11 29.13 12.27
N SER A 10 3.15 28.78 11.51
CA SER A 10 3.17 27.56 10.71
C SER A 10 3.05 26.30 11.57
N ALA A 11 3.82 26.21 12.67
CA ALA A 11 3.75 25.10 13.61
C ALA A 11 2.37 24.97 14.26
N ALA A 12 1.77 26.09 14.66
CA ALA A 12 0.44 26.12 15.27
C ALA A 12 -0.66 25.62 14.31
N ILE A 13 -0.64 26.09 13.06
CA ILE A 13 -1.62 25.66 12.04
C ILE A 13 -1.46 24.16 11.74
N ASN A 14 -0.23 23.67 11.61
CA ASN A 14 0.04 22.25 11.37
C ASN A 14 -0.37 21.36 12.56
N LEU A 15 -0.14 21.82 13.79
CA LEU A 15 -0.56 21.08 14.98
C LEU A 15 -2.09 21.06 15.11
N LEU A 16 -2.75 22.19 14.87
CA LEU A 16 -4.20 22.30 14.93
C LEU A 16 -4.86 21.43 13.85
N SER A 17 -4.35 21.43 12.62
CA SER A 17 -4.86 20.56 11.57
C SER A 17 -4.65 19.08 11.90
N ALA A 18 -3.48 18.70 12.45
CA ALA A 18 -3.23 17.35 12.92
C ALA A 18 -4.22 16.90 14.01
N LEU A 19 -4.56 17.79 14.96
CA LEU A 19 -5.57 17.52 15.98
C LEU A 19 -6.97 17.31 15.38
N VAL A 20 -7.36 18.14 14.41
CA VAL A 20 -8.64 17.99 13.69
C VAL A 20 -8.69 16.64 12.96
N PHE A 21 -7.61 16.24 12.26
CA PHE A 21 -7.54 14.94 11.61
C PHE A 21 -7.60 13.77 12.60
N LEU A 22 -6.96 13.90 13.76
CA LEU A 22 -6.97 12.90 14.80
C LEU A 22 -8.37 12.72 15.41
N LEU A 23 -9.10 13.83 15.62
CA LEU A 23 -10.50 13.79 16.05
C LEU A 23 -11.41 13.17 14.98
N ALA A 24 -11.24 13.56 13.71
CA ALA A 24 -11.98 12.97 12.61
C ALA A 24 -11.73 11.46 12.49
N PHE A 25 -10.47 11.02 12.62
CA PHE A 25 -10.09 9.61 12.66
C PHE A 25 -10.73 8.87 13.83
N ALA A 26 -10.74 9.46 15.03
CA ALA A 26 -11.39 8.88 16.20
C ALA A 26 -12.88 8.63 15.93
N ILE A 27 -13.57 9.61 15.34
CA ILE A 27 -15.00 9.51 15.05
C ILE A 27 -15.27 8.46 13.97
N LEU A 28 -14.57 8.56 12.84
CA LEU A 28 -14.78 7.65 11.70
C LEU A 28 -14.43 6.20 12.02
N ARG A 29 -13.41 5.96 12.86
CA ARG A 29 -13.00 4.61 13.27
C ARG A 29 -13.99 3.92 14.21
N LEU A 30 -14.70 4.70 15.03
CA LEU A 30 -15.67 4.16 16.00
C LEU A 30 -17.04 3.88 15.39
N GLN A 31 -17.31 4.38 14.19
CA GLN A 31 -18.56 4.14 13.49
C GLN A 31 -18.60 2.72 12.90
N PRO A 32 -19.66 1.92 13.18
CA PRO A 32 -19.77 0.54 12.71
C PRO A 32 -19.84 0.41 11.18
N ILE A 33 -20.30 1.45 10.47
CA ILE A 33 -20.33 1.47 9.00
C ILE A 33 -18.93 1.42 8.38
N ASN A 34 -17.93 1.99 9.05
CA ASN A 34 -16.55 2.09 8.58
C ASN A 34 -15.64 0.98 9.12
N ASP A 35 -16.16 0.03 9.91
CA ASP A 35 -15.35 -1.01 10.55
C ASP A 35 -14.56 -1.85 9.52
N ARG A 36 -15.14 -2.12 8.34
CA ARG A 36 -14.46 -2.84 7.25
C ARG A 36 -13.30 -2.06 6.62
N VAL A 37 -13.36 -0.73 6.64
CA VAL A 37 -12.31 0.15 6.09
C VAL A 37 -11.13 0.26 7.04
N TYR A 38 -11.39 0.36 8.34
CA TYR A 38 -10.33 0.49 9.36
C TYR A 38 -9.75 -0.86 9.81
N PHE A 39 -10.50 -1.96 9.69
CA PHE A 39 -10.04 -3.30 10.10
C PHE A 39 -10.13 -4.37 8.98
N PRO A 40 -9.69 -4.10 7.74
CA PRO A 40 -9.85 -5.03 6.61
C PRO A 40 -9.10 -6.35 6.83
N LYS A 41 -7.88 -6.28 7.39
CA LYS A 41 -7.05 -7.46 7.68
C LYS A 41 -7.74 -8.44 8.62
N TRP A 42 -8.55 -7.95 9.56
CA TRP A 42 -9.25 -8.79 10.54
C TRP A 42 -10.40 -9.56 9.89
N TYR A 43 -11.04 -8.98 8.87
CA TYR A 43 -12.04 -9.67 8.04
C TYR A 43 -11.39 -10.67 7.08
N LEU A 44 -10.25 -10.32 6.46
CA LEU A 44 -9.50 -11.24 5.59
C LEU A 44 -8.97 -12.46 6.34
N LYS A 45 -8.57 -12.27 7.61
CA LYS A 45 -8.12 -13.37 8.49
C LYS A 45 -9.30 -14.14 9.13
N GLY A 46 -10.55 -13.71 8.92
CA GLY A 46 -11.74 -14.36 9.47
C GLY A 46 -11.94 -14.22 10.99
N ILE A 47 -11.16 -13.37 11.67
CA ILE A 47 -11.24 -13.18 13.14
C ILE A 47 -12.48 -12.34 13.51
N ARG A 48 -12.91 -11.45 12.60
CA ARG A 48 -14.16 -10.69 12.74
C ARG A 48 -15.17 -11.13 11.70
N ALA A 49 -16.37 -11.47 12.15
CA ALA A 49 -17.55 -11.59 11.30
C ALA A 49 -18.42 -10.34 11.47
N SER A 50 -19.11 -9.95 10.39
CA SER A 50 -20.12 -8.89 10.51
C SER A 50 -21.20 -9.34 11.49
N PRO A 51 -21.75 -8.45 12.36
CA PRO A 51 -22.78 -8.84 13.30
C PRO A 51 -23.98 -9.42 12.54
N ILE A 52 -24.17 -10.73 12.67
CA ILE A 52 -25.36 -11.41 12.17
C ILE A 52 -26.42 -11.23 13.27
N HIS A 53 -27.33 -10.28 13.03
CA HIS A 53 -28.60 -10.10 13.75
C HIS A 53 -28.65 -9.26 15.05
N SER A 54 -29.80 -8.59 15.21
CA SER A 54 -30.37 -7.86 16.37
C SER A 54 -29.63 -6.63 16.94
N ARG A 55 -29.57 -5.52 16.20
CA ARG A 55 -29.44 -4.20 16.82
C ARG A 55 -30.35 -3.19 16.11
N ALA A 56 -30.91 -2.25 16.87
CA ALA A 56 -31.77 -1.19 16.33
C ALA A 56 -31.09 -0.47 15.15
N ILE A 57 -31.87 -0.12 14.11
CA ILE A 57 -31.37 0.41 12.82
C ILE A 57 -30.34 1.54 13.04
N VAL A 58 -30.58 2.45 13.98
CA VAL A 58 -29.68 3.58 14.28
C VAL A 58 -28.32 3.13 14.84
N SER A 59 -28.33 2.18 15.77
CA SER A 59 -27.10 1.63 16.38
C SER A 59 -26.25 0.78 15.40
N LYS A 60 -26.82 0.41 14.24
CA LYS A 60 -26.09 -0.25 13.15
C LYS A 60 -25.21 0.74 12.37
N PHE A 61 -25.54 2.03 12.38
CA PHE A 61 -24.84 3.05 11.61
C PHE A 61 -24.01 4.00 12.47
N VAL A 62 -24.51 4.36 13.66
CA VAL A 62 -23.86 5.35 14.52
C VAL A 62 -23.66 4.81 15.93
N ASN A 63 -22.43 4.96 16.43
CA ASN A 63 -22.10 4.70 17.83
C ASN A 63 -22.24 6.01 18.63
N MET A 64 -23.17 6.05 19.60
CA MET A 64 -23.50 7.26 20.37
C MET A 64 -22.78 7.32 21.74
N ASP A 65 -21.89 6.37 22.04
CA ASP A 65 -21.27 6.27 23.36
C ASP A 65 -20.11 7.25 23.53
N LEU A 66 -20.37 8.43 24.12
CA LEU A 66 -19.35 9.47 24.39
C LEU A 66 -18.13 8.94 25.17
N LYS A 67 -18.35 7.97 26.09
CA LYS A 67 -17.28 7.30 26.85
C LYS A 67 -16.26 6.60 25.95
N THR A 68 -16.71 6.09 24.81
CA THR A 68 -15.86 5.41 23.82
C THR A 68 -14.97 6.41 23.07
N TYR A 69 -15.46 7.62 22.81
CA TYR A 69 -14.69 8.70 22.19
C TYR A 69 -13.62 9.27 23.12
N ILE A 70 -13.89 9.38 24.43
CA ILE A 70 -12.88 9.82 25.41
C ILE A 70 -11.77 8.77 25.55
N ARG A 71 -12.12 7.48 25.48
CA ARG A 71 -11.16 6.36 25.56
C ARG A 71 -10.43 6.06 24.24
N PHE A 72 -10.64 6.84 23.18
CA PHE A 72 -10.09 6.51 21.88
C PHE A 72 -8.55 6.46 21.90
N LEU A 73 -7.89 7.36 22.64
CA LEU A 73 -6.42 7.45 22.72
C LEU A 73 -5.74 6.15 23.20
N ASN A 74 -6.48 5.20 23.76
CA ASN A 74 -5.98 3.87 24.13
C ASN A 74 -5.40 3.09 22.94
N TRP A 75 -5.70 3.45 21.69
CA TRP A 75 -5.12 2.80 20.51
C TRP A 75 -3.60 3.01 20.40
N MET A 76 -3.10 4.17 20.85
CA MET A 76 -1.69 4.53 20.74
C MET A 76 -0.78 3.68 21.65
N PRO A 77 -1.03 3.55 22.97
CA PRO A 77 -0.26 2.65 23.81
C PRO A 77 -0.49 1.18 23.44
N ALA A 78 -1.69 0.81 22.95
CA ALA A 78 -1.93 -0.54 22.46
C ALA A 78 -1.07 -0.87 21.23
N ALA A 79 -0.87 0.08 20.32
CA ALA A 79 -0.02 -0.10 19.14
C ALA A 79 1.46 -0.30 19.50
N LEU A 80 1.93 0.35 20.57
CA LEU A 80 3.32 0.25 21.04
C LEU A 80 3.60 -0.99 21.91
N ARG A 81 2.57 -1.63 22.46
CA ARG A 81 2.70 -2.80 23.35
C ARG A 81 2.82 -4.14 22.61
N MET A 82 2.60 -4.17 21.30
CA MET A 82 2.66 -5.41 20.52
C MET A 82 4.12 -5.85 20.34
N PRO A 83 4.52 -7.07 20.76
CA PRO A 83 5.89 -7.54 20.62
C PRO A 83 6.24 -7.82 19.15
N GLU A 84 7.52 -7.61 18.79
CA GLU A 84 8.03 -7.81 17.43
C GLU A 84 7.73 -9.20 16.80
N PRO A 85 7.89 -10.34 17.50
CA PRO A 85 7.58 -11.65 16.89
C PRO A 85 6.11 -11.78 16.47
N GLU A 86 5.17 -11.34 17.32
CA GLU A 86 3.75 -11.34 16.96
C GLU A 86 3.46 -10.40 15.78
N LEU A 87 4.20 -9.29 15.68
CA LEU A 87 4.05 -8.35 14.58
C LEU A 87 4.57 -8.93 13.25
N ILE A 88 5.67 -9.70 13.28
CA ILE A 88 6.20 -10.41 12.11
C ILE A 88 5.17 -11.43 11.62
N ASP A 89 4.60 -12.21 12.52
CA ASP A 89 3.60 -13.23 12.18
C ASP A 89 2.29 -12.61 11.67
N HIS A 90 1.93 -11.42 12.13
CA HIS A 90 0.69 -10.75 11.74
C HIS A 90 0.82 -9.85 10.51
N ALA A 91 1.92 -9.11 10.37
CA ALA A 91 2.10 -8.06 9.35
C ALA A 91 3.18 -8.39 8.30
N GLY A 92 3.99 -9.43 8.53
CA GLY A 92 5.14 -9.79 7.71
C GLY A 92 6.42 -9.05 8.10
N LEU A 93 7.56 -9.61 7.71
CA LEU A 93 8.89 -9.09 8.04
C LEU A 93 9.11 -7.67 7.50
N ASP A 94 8.70 -7.38 6.27
CA ASP A 94 8.93 -6.09 5.60
C ASP A 94 8.28 -4.92 6.37
N SER A 95 7.06 -5.13 6.88
CA SER A 95 6.35 -4.15 7.71
C SER A 95 7.10 -3.84 9.00
N VAL A 96 7.70 -4.86 9.63
CA VAL A 96 8.47 -4.70 10.87
C VAL A 96 9.78 -3.97 10.60
N VAL A 97 10.47 -4.31 9.50
CA VAL A 97 11.68 -3.60 9.07
C VAL A 97 11.37 -2.13 8.81
N TYR A 98 10.24 -1.81 8.17
CA TYR A 98 9.80 -0.43 7.98
C TYR A 98 9.60 0.33 9.29
N ILE A 99 8.94 -0.27 10.29
CA ILE A 99 8.79 0.33 11.63
C ILE A 99 10.16 0.50 12.31
N ARG A 100 11.07 -0.44 12.11
CA ARG A 100 12.43 -0.39 12.66
C ARG A 100 13.23 0.80 12.13
N ILE A 101 12.98 1.25 10.91
CA ILE A 101 13.60 2.48 10.37
C ILE A 101 13.22 3.70 11.22
N TYR A 102 11.95 3.85 11.60
CA TYR A 102 11.51 4.95 12.47
C TYR A 102 12.08 4.86 13.88
N LEU A 103 12.08 3.66 14.48
CA LEU A 103 12.66 3.44 15.80
C LEU A 103 14.18 3.66 15.81
N MET A 104 14.87 3.27 14.75
CA MET A 104 16.30 3.55 14.56
C MET A 104 16.55 5.04 14.39
N GLY A 105 15.73 5.73 13.59
CA GLY A 105 15.76 7.19 13.47
C GLY A 105 15.64 7.86 14.83
N LEU A 106 14.64 7.50 15.64
CA LEU A 106 14.48 8.03 16.99
C LEU A 106 15.73 7.77 17.86
N LYS A 107 16.28 6.55 17.83
CA LYS A 107 17.49 6.18 18.59
C LYS A 107 18.74 6.97 18.20
N ILE A 108 18.86 7.36 16.93
CA ILE A 108 20.00 8.16 16.43
C ILE A 108 19.77 9.65 16.73
N PHE A 109 18.58 10.18 16.43
CA PHE A 109 18.31 11.60 16.55
C PHE A 109 18.21 12.07 18.00
N VAL A 110 17.64 11.29 18.93
CA VAL A 110 17.50 11.71 20.33
C VAL A 110 18.83 12.08 21.01
N PRO A 111 19.90 11.26 20.98
CA PRO A 111 21.17 11.64 21.59
C PRO A 111 21.84 12.81 20.85
N ILE A 112 21.71 12.87 19.52
CA ILE A 112 22.25 13.97 18.70
C ILE A 112 21.54 15.28 19.04
N THR A 113 20.21 15.30 19.17
CA THR A 113 19.45 16.51 19.50
C THR A 113 19.72 16.96 20.93
N LEU A 114 19.89 16.04 21.89
CA LEU A 114 20.30 16.38 23.25
C LEU A 114 21.70 17.00 23.29
N LEU A 115 22.67 16.41 22.58
CA LEU A 115 24.03 16.96 22.46
C LEU A 115 24.03 18.31 21.75
N ALA A 116 23.33 18.42 20.62
CA ALA A 116 23.18 19.66 19.87
C ALA A 116 22.54 20.75 20.72
N PHE A 117 21.50 20.45 21.50
CA PHE A 117 20.88 21.42 22.39
C PHE A 117 21.83 21.84 23.52
N ALA A 118 22.54 20.89 24.13
CA ALA A 118 23.49 21.16 25.21
C ALA A 118 24.70 21.99 24.77
N VAL A 119 25.15 21.85 23.52
CA VAL A 119 26.31 22.57 22.98
C VAL A 119 25.90 23.85 22.25
N LEU A 120 24.95 23.77 21.30
CA LEU A 120 24.59 24.89 20.44
C LEU A 120 23.82 25.98 21.17
N VAL A 121 22.97 25.67 22.16
CA VAL A 121 22.20 26.72 22.86
C VAL A 121 23.11 27.64 23.69
N PRO A 122 24.05 27.12 24.51
CA PRO A 122 25.00 27.99 25.23
C PRO A 122 25.97 28.71 24.29
N VAL A 123 26.48 28.04 23.27
CA VAL A 123 27.40 28.64 22.28
C VAL A 123 26.71 29.78 21.51
N ASN A 124 25.44 29.61 21.12
CA ASN A 124 24.70 30.64 20.41
C ASN A 124 24.31 31.82 21.32
N TRP A 125 24.12 31.59 22.62
CA TRP A 125 23.90 32.68 23.58
C TRP A 125 25.19 33.46 23.84
N THR A 126 26.34 32.77 23.92
CA THR A 126 27.63 33.39 24.24
C THR A 126 28.41 33.95 23.04
N GLY A 127 27.98 33.64 21.81
CA GLY A 127 28.65 34.07 20.57
C GLY A 127 28.20 35.44 20.05
N GLY A 128 29.16 36.30 19.70
CA GLY A 128 28.94 37.60 19.03
C GLY A 128 29.53 37.65 17.60
N THR A 129 29.72 36.50 16.95
CA THR A 129 30.66 36.31 15.83
C THR A 129 30.01 36.23 14.44
N LEU A 130 28.79 36.72 14.26
CA LEU A 130 27.93 36.47 13.09
C LEU A 130 28.07 37.45 11.90
N GLU A 131 29.19 38.17 11.76
CA GLU A 131 29.47 39.01 10.57
C GLU A 131 30.62 38.52 9.68
N GLN A 132 31.40 37.54 10.10
CA GLN A 132 32.53 37.04 9.33
C GLN A 132 32.50 35.53 9.31
N ILE A 133 32.09 34.95 8.19
CA ILE A 133 32.85 33.94 7.43
C ILE A 133 31.89 33.28 6.44
N LYS A 134 32.17 33.56 5.17
CA LYS A 134 31.66 32.85 3.99
C LYS A 134 32.43 31.54 3.82
N ASP A 135 31.68 30.55 3.35
CA ASP A 135 32.10 29.34 2.63
C ASP A 135 32.90 28.29 3.41
N LEU A 136 32.42 27.03 3.38
CA LEU A 136 33.02 25.99 2.52
C LEU A 136 32.19 24.69 2.53
N THR A 137 31.98 24.19 1.32
CA THR A 137 31.44 22.88 0.88
C THR A 137 32.60 21.85 0.93
N PHE A 138 32.45 20.56 1.26
CA PHE A 138 32.01 19.49 0.36
C PHE A 138 31.86 18.13 1.05
N SER A 139 31.10 17.29 0.36
CA SER A 139 30.66 15.90 0.57
C SER A 139 31.77 14.84 0.61
N ASN A 140 31.58 13.83 1.46
CA ASN A 140 32.21 12.51 1.33
C ASN A 140 31.13 11.42 1.44
N ILE A 141 30.26 11.36 0.42
CA ILE A 141 29.35 10.24 0.20
C ILE A 141 29.91 9.47 -0.99
N ASP A 142 30.93 8.67 -0.74
CA ASP A 142 31.37 7.57 -1.63
C ASP A 142 32.03 6.42 -0.85
N LYS A 143 31.84 6.36 0.48
CA LYS A 143 32.32 5.25 1.34
C LYS A 143 31.22 4.21 1.66
N LEU A 144 30.10 4.25 0.93
CA LEU A 144 28.93 3.38 1.10
C LEU A 144 28.67 2.52 -0.15
N SER A 145 29.70 2.26 -0.97
CA SER A 145 29.61 1.30 -2.07
C SER A 145 29.60 -0.14 -1.54
N ILE A 146 28.73 -0.96 -2.13
CA ILE A 146 28.33 -2.33 -1.76
C ILE A 146 29.44 -3.40 -1.90
N SER A 147 30.70 -3.01 -2.09
CA SER A 147 31.81 -3.90 -2.43
C SER A 147 32.61 -4.46 -1.24
N ASN A 148 32.05 -4.56 -0.03
CA ASN A 148 32.76 -5.15 1.11
C ASN A 148 31.94 -6.16 1.92
N ILE A 149 31.40 -7.18 1.25
CA ILE A 149 30.75 -8.32 1.91
C ILE A 149 31.36 -9.63 1.37
N PRO A 150 31.99 -10.46 2.22
CA PRO A 150 32.52 -11.76 1.81
C PRO A 150 31.38 -12.78 1.57
N PRO A 151 31.55 -13.75 0.66
CA PRO A 151 30.50 -14.70 0.30
C PRO A 151 30.28 -15.71 1.44
N GLY A 152 29.06 -15.76 1.97
CA GLY A 152 28.67 -16.78 2.95
C GLY A 152 27.63 -16.28 3.95
N SER A 153 26.37 -16.17 3.54
CA SER A 153 25.25 -16.18 4.50
C SER A 153 24.05 -16.92 3.94
N LYS A 154 23.48 -17.77 4.80
CA LYS A 154 22.35 -18.66 4.51
C LYS A 154 21.06 -17.85 4.54
N SER A 155 20.45 -17.66 3.37
CA SER A 155 19.19 -16.94 3.23
C SER A 155 18.03 -17.89 2.93
N LYS A 156 16.94 -17.60 3.63
CA LYS A 156 15.75 -18.42 3.84
C LYS A 156 14.80 -18.33 2.64
N LEU A 157 14.44 -19.49 2.08
CA LEU A 157 13.15 -19.85 1.46
C LEU A 157 12.51 -18.93 0.39
N PHE A 158 13.28 -18.14 -0.35
CA PHE A 158 12.89 -17.68 -1.71
C PHE A 158 13.70 -18.40 -2.81
N SER A 159 14.62 -19.28 -2.42
CA SER A 159 15.70 -19.82 -3.26
C SER A 159 15.34 -21.03 -4.10
N LEU A 160 14.07 -21.26 -4.42
CA LEU A 160 13.67 -22.39 -5.28
C LEU A 160 13.27 -21.96 -6.70
N GLN A 161 13.28 -20.65 -7.01
CA GLN A 161 13.00 -20.13 -8.34
C GLN A 161 14.04 -19.09 -8.74
N VAL A 162 14.75 -19.36 -9.83
CA VAL A 162 15.71 -18.45 -10.43
C VAL A 162 15.08 -17.87 -11.70
N LEU A 163 14.98 -16.55 -11.79
CA LEU A 163 14.56 -15.87 -13.02
C LEU A 163 15.75 -15.78 -13.97
N VAL A 164 15.75 -16.63 -15.00
CA VAL A 164 16.71 -16.56 -16.09
C VAL A 164 16.22 -15.55 -17.13
N ARG A 165 17.08 -14.63 -17.55
CA ARG A 165 16.78 -13.59 -18.56
C ARG A 165 17.78 -13.68 -19.70
N ASN A 166 17.38 -13.20 -20.88
CA ASN A 166 18.21 -13.16 -22.09
C ASN A 166 18.72 -14.54 -22.54
N VAL A 167 17.83 -15.52 -22.64
CA VAL A 167 18.13 -16.81 -23.27
C VAL A 167 18.45 -16.56 -24.74
N PRO A 168 19.57 -17.08 -25.28
CA PRO A 168 19.91 -16.91 -26.69
C PRO A 168 18.83 -17.57 -27.56
N PRO A 169 18.43 -16.94 -28.69
CA PRO A 169 17.50 -17.54 -29.61
C PRO A 169 18.21 -18.60 -30.46
N ASP A 170 17.73 -19.84 -30.39
CA ASP A 170 18.20 -20.92 -31.25
C ASP A 170 17.22 -21.15 -32.42
N PRO A 171 17.73 -21.38 -33.65
CA PRO A 171 16.88 -21.59 -34.82
C PRO A 171 16.29 -22.99 -34.89
N ASP A 172 16.93 -23.98 -34.27
CA ASP A 172 16.60 -25.40 -34.40
C ASP A 172 15.74 -25.94 -33.23
N GLU A 173 15.79 -25.30 -32.06
CA GLU A 173 15.10 -25.73 -30.83
C GLU A 173 14.19 -24.62 -30.27
N SER A 174 13.09 -25.01 -29.64
CA SER A 174 12.27 -24.05 -28.91
C SER A 174 12.97 -23.56 -27.64
N VAL A 175 12.65 -22.35 -27.16
CA VAL A 175 13.21 -21.81 -25.90
C VAL A 175 13.02 -22.76 -24.72
N THR A 176 11.91 -23.50 -24.71
CA THR A 176 11.58 -24.54 -23.72
C THR A 176 12.60 -25.67 -23.73
N GLU A 177 12.84 -26.27 -24.89
CA GLU A 177 13.76 -27.40 -25.07
C GLU A 177 15.21 -26.98 -24.81
N HIS A 178 15.60 -25.81 -25.32
CA HIS A 178 16.94 -25.25 -25.09
C HIS A 178 17.24 -25.07 -23.60
N VAL A 179 16.29 -24.49 -22.85
CA VAL A 179 16.44 -24.29 -21.40
C VAL A 179 16.47 -25.62 -20.67
N GLU A 180 15.58 -26.55 -21.00
CA GLU A 180 15.55 -27.88 -20.42
C GLU A 180 16.86 -28.64 -20.64
N HIS A 181 17.36 -28.68 -21.88
CA HIS A 181 18.63 -29.30 -22.22
C HIS A 181 19.80 -28.65 -21.44
N PHE A 182 19.89 -27.32 -21.42
CA PHE A 182 20.94 -26.60 -20.69
C PHE A 182 20.97 -26.95 -19.19
N PHE A 183 19.81 -27.00 -18.53
CA PHE A 183 19.74 -27.28 -17.10
C PHE A 183 19.90 -28.78 -16.78
N CYS A 184 19.38 -29.68 -17.61
CA CYS A 184 19.59 -31.11 -17.45
C CYS A 184 21.06 -31.51 -17.62
N VAL A 185 21.80 -30.83 -18.52
CA VAL A 185 23.23 -31.10 -18.73
C VAL A 185 24.09 -30.50 -17.62
N ASN A 186 23.85 -29.24 -17.22
CA ASN A 186 24.71 -28.56 -16.24
C ASN A 186 24.33 -28.81 -14.78
N HIS A 187 23.05 -29.08 -14.50
CA HIS A 187 22.49 -29.22 -13.15
C HIS A 187 21.47 -30.37 -13.04
N PRO A 188 21.84 -31.62 -13.42
CA PRO A 188 20.90 -32.76 -13.49
C PRO A 188 20.19 -33.05 -12.15
N ASP A 189 20.92 -32.98 -11.03
CA ASP A 189 20.38 -33.35 -9.72
C ASP A 189 19.50 -32.26 -9.08
N HIS A 190 19.50 -31.04 -9.63
CA HIS A 190 18.82 -29.87 -9.05
C HIS A 190 17.71 -29.31 -9.93
N TYR A 191 17.67 -29.70 -11.21
CA TYR A 191 16.63 -29.27 -12.12
C TYR A 191 15.31 -29.98 -11.80
N LEU A 192 14.25 -29.20 -11.58
CA LEU A 192 12.91 -29.71 -11.30
C LEU A 192 11.98 -29.46 -12.47
N THR A 193 11.68 -28.19 -12.72
CA THR A 193 10.79 -27.73 -13.79
C THR A 193 11.18 -26.31 -14.19
N HIS A 194 10.73 -25.89 -15.37
CA HIS A 194 10.85 -24.51 -15.82
C HIS A 194 9.49 -24.01 -16.32
N GLN A 195 9.31 -22.70 -16.30
CA GLN A 195 8.14 -22.04 -16.88
C GLN A 195 8.60 -20.89 -17.77
N VAL A 196 8.30 -20.99 -19.06
CA VAL A 196 8.62 -19.94 -20.02
C VAL A 196 7.66 -18.76 -19.84
N VAL A 197 8.21 -17.55 -19.82
CA VAL A 197 7.42 -16.31 -19.72
C VAL A 197 7.07 -15.84 -21.13
N TYR A 198 5.77 -15.79 -21.42
CA TYR A 198 5.24 -15.31 -22.70
C TYR A 198 4.79 -13.85 -22.61
N ASN A 199 4.82 -13.13 -23.73
CA ASN A 199 4.27 -11.78 -23.81
C ASN A 199 2.73 -11.83 -23.77
N ALA A 200 2.17 -11.68 -22.57
CA ALA A 200 0.72 -11.66 -22.34
C ALA A 200 0.15 -10.24 -22.26
N ASN A 201 0.85 -9.20 -22.74
CA ASN A 201 0.41 -7.81 -22.56
C ASN A 201 -0.96 -7.52 -23.22
N LYS A 202 -1.18 -8.03 -24.44
CA LYS A 202 -2.47 -7.90 -25.14
C LYS A 202 -3.59 -8.59 -24.36
N LEU A 203 -3.36 -9.83 -23.93
CA LEU A 203 -4.31 -10.62 -23.15
C LEU A 203 -4.61 -9.96 -21.79
N ALA A 204 -3.59 -9.48 -21.09
CA ALA A 204 -3.74 -8.79 -19.81
C ALA A 204 -4.63 -7.54 -19.95
N ASN A 205 -4.47 -6.79 -21.04
CA ASN A 205 -5.32 -5.63 -21.35
C ASN A 205 -6.77 -6.03 -21.63
N LEU A 206 -7.00 -7.10 -22.40
CA LEU A 206 -8.35 -7.64 -22.66
C LEU A 206 -9.03 -8.12 -21.36
N VAL A 207 -8.32 -8.87 -20.54
CA VAL A 207 -8.82 -9.34 -19.23
C VAL A 207 -9.13 -8.16 -18.29
N ALA A 208 -8.30 -7.13 -18.27
CA ALA A 208 -8.56 -5.91 -17.49
C ALA A 208 -9.81 -5.17 -17.98
N LYS A 209 -9.98 -5.04 -19.31
CA LYS A 209 -11.18 -4.45 -19.92
C LYS A 209 -12.44 -5.25 -19.57
N LYS A 210 -12.38 -6.57 -19.69
CA LYS A 210 -13.47 -7.49 -19.32
C LYS A 210 -13.86 -7.36 -17.85
N LYS A 211 -12.88 -7.31 -16.92
CA LYS A 211 -13.14 -7.06 -15.49
C LYS A 211 -13.83 -5.71 -15.24
N SER A 212 -13.42 -4.68 -15.96
CA SER A 212 -14.06 -3.36 -15.87
C SER A 212 -15.53 -3.41 -16.30
N LEU A 213 -15.84 -4.03 -17.44
CA LEU A 213 -17.21 -4.19 -17.92
C LEU A 213 -18.05 -5.06 -16.99
N GLN A 214 -17.48 -6.12 -16.43
CA GLN A 214 -18.15 -6.96 -15.43
C GLN A 214 -18.54 -6.15 -14.18
N ASN A 215 -17.69 -5.22 -13.73
CA ASN A 215 -18.02 -4.33 -12.61
C ASN A 215 -19.20 -3.41 -12.96
N TRP A 216 -19.26 -2.89 -14.19
CA TRP A 216 -20.39 -2.08 -14.66
C TRP A 216 -21.69 -2.88 -14.77
N LEU A 217 -21.62 -4.08 -15.32
CA LEU A 217 -22.74 -5.02 -15.37
C LEU A 217 -23.27 -5.30 -13.97
N THR A 218 -22.38 -5.61 -13.02
CA THR A 218 -22.72 -5.82 -11.61
C THR A 218 -23.38 -4.58 -10.99
N TYR A 219 -22.87 -3.38 -11.28
CA TYR A 219 -23.46 -2.12 -10.81
C TYR A 219 -24.90 -1.93 -11.33
N HIS A 220 -25.13 -2.15 -12.63
CA HIS A 220 -26.45 -1.98 -13.23
C HIS A 220 -27.44 -3.07 -12.79
N GLN A 221 -26.99 -4.30 -12.60
CA GLN A 221 -27.78 -5.38 -12.00
C GLN A 221 -28.21 -5.03 -10.58
N ASN A 222 -27.27 -4.64 -9.71
CA ASN A 222 -27.57 -4.20 -8.35
C ASN A 222 -28.55 -3.00 -8.32
N LYS A 223 -28.45 -2.09 -9.29
CA LYS A 223 -29.36 -0.96 -9.42
C LYS A 223 -30.78 -1.40 -9.79
N TYR A 224 -30.91 -2.39 -10.67
CA TYR A 224 -32.19 -2.98 -11.05
C TYR A 224 -32.82 -3.77 -9.90
N GLU A 225 -32.04 -4.61 -9.20
CA GLU A 225 -32.51 -5.37 -8.03
C GLU A 225 -33.07 -4.46 -6.92
N ARG A 226 -32.46 -3.28 -6.72
CA ARG A 226 -32.94 -2.29 -5.74
C ARG A 226 -34.26 -1.63 -6.14
N ASN A 227 -34.50 -1.43 -7.43
CA ASN A 227 -35.74 -0.82 -7.93
C ASN A 227 -36.18 -1.45 -9.25
N PRO A 228 -36.94 -2.57 -9.20
CA PRO A 228 -37.35 -3.30 -10.40
C PRO A 228 -38.29 -2.52 -11.34
N SER A 229 -38.90 -1.43 -10.84
CA SER A 229 -39.87 -0.62 -11.61
C SER A 229 -39.24 0.16 -12.77
N SER A 230 -37.93 0.40 -12.75
CA SER A 230 -37.24 1.18 -13.78
C SER A 230 -35.97 0.48 -14.23
N LYS A 231 -35.91 0.12 -15.52
CA LYS A 231 -34.71 -0.50 -16.10
C LYS A 231 -33.57 0.51 -16.24
N PRO A 232 -32.33 0.13 -15.85
CA PRO A 232 -31.17 0.99 -16.04
C PRO A 232 -30.83 1.12 -17.53
N THR A 233 -30.78 2.34 -18.05
CA THR A 233 -30.38 2.61 -19.43
C THR A 233 -29.02 3.28 -19.49
N THR A 234 -28.27 2.98 -20.55
CA THR A 234 -27.01 3.66 -20.90
C THR A 234 -27.13 4.23 -22.30
N LYS A 235 -26.30 5.23 -22.63
CA LYS A 235 -26.18 5.71 -24.01
C LYS A 235 -24.96 5.11 -24.67
N THR A 236 -25.07 4.84 -25.97
CA THR A 236 -24.04 4.16 -26.77
C THR A 236 -22.84 5.04 -27.15
N GLY A 237 -22.94 6.36 -27.06
CA GLY A 237 -21.89 7.29 -27.48
C GLY A 237 -20.79 7.50 -26.43
N PHE A 238 -19.83 8.36 -26.78
CA PHE A 238 -18.64 8.64 -25.98
C PHE A 238 -19.00 9.04 -24.54
N TRP A 239 -18.44 8.31 -23.57
CA TRP A 239 -18.66 8.49 -22.13
C TRP A 239 -20.14 8.41 -21.68
N GLY A 240 -21.03 7.83 -22.50
CA GLY A 240 -22.46 7.76 -22.20
C GLY A 240 -23.19 9.11 -22.36
N LEU A 241 -22.59 10.09 -23.04
CA LEU A 241 -23.17 11.43 -23.20
C LEU A 241 -24.08 11.53 -24.43
N TRP A 242 -23.68 10.92 -25.54
CA TRP A 242 -24.37 11.00 -26.85
C TRP A 242 -24.90 9.63 -27.30
N GLY A 243 -25.76 9.61 -28.32
CA GLY A 243 -26.29 8.37 -28.90
C GLY A 243 -27.65 7.92 -28.35
N THR A 244 -28.08 6.75 -28.82
CA THR A 244 -29.36 6.11 -28.47
C THR A 244 -29.32 5.54 -27.06
N ARG A 245 -30.47 5.59 -26.36
CA ARG A 245 -30.63 4.93 -25.06
C ARG A 245 -30.90 3.45 -25.28
N VAL A 246 -30.07 2.61 -24.68
CA VAL A 246 -30.16 1.15 -24.71
C VAL A 246 -30.21 0.60 -23.28
N ASP A 247 -30.73 -0.62 -23.11
CA ASP A 247 -30.68 -1.31 -21.82
C ASP A 247 -29.21 -1.54 -21.43
N ALA A 248 -28.83 -1.07 -20.24
CA ALA A 248 -27.44 -1.14 -19.80
C ALA A 248 -27.00 -2.60 -19.57
N ILE A 249 -27.89 -3.45 -19.07
CA ILE A 249 -27.55 -4.86 -18.77
C ILE A 249 -27.27 -5.61 -20.06
N ASP A 250 -28.18 -5.48 -21.05
CA ASP A 250 -28.03 -6.14 -22.35
C ASP A 250 -26.80 -5.61 -23.11
N TYR A 251 -26.56 -4.30 -23.06
CA TYR A 251 -25.39 -3.67 -23.68
C TYR A 251 -24.07 -4.22 -23.13
N TYR A 252 -23.90 -4.22 -21.80
CA TYR A 252 -22.66 -4.72 -21.20
C TYR A 252 -22.51 -6.23 -21.37
N THR A 253 -23.60 -6.99 -21.36
CA THR A 253 -23.57 -8.44 -21.62
C THR A 253 -23.11 -8.74 -23.05
N ALA A 254 -23.63 -8.00 -24.04
CA ALA A 254 -23.21 -8.14 -25.43
C ALA A 254 -21.75 -7.72 -25.64
N GLU A 255 -21.29 -6.64 -24.99
CA GLU A 255 -19.92 -6.16 -25.10
C GLU A 255 -18.91 -7.13 -24.46
N ILE A 256 -19.28 -7.76 -23.34
CA ILE A 256 -18.49 -8.84 -22.73
C ILE A 256 -18.44 -10.06 -23.67
N GLY A 257 -19.55 -10.39 -24.34
CA GLY A 257 -19.63 -11.44 -25.34
C GLY A 257 -18.68 -11.21 -26.52
N LYS A 258 -18.66 -10.01 -27.10
CA LYS A 258 -17.71 -9.64 -28.16
C LYS A 258 -16.26 -9.78 -27.71
N LEU A 259 -15.95 -9.33 -26.49
CA LEU A 259 -14.58 -9.45 -25.96
C LEU A 259 -14.17 -10.91 -25.73
N SER A 260 -15.10 -11.81 -25.38
CA SER A 260 -14.79 -13.23 -25.28
C SER A 260 -14.59 -13.92 -26.64
N GLU A 261 -15.03 -13.32 -27.73
CA GLU A 261 -14.75 -13.80 -29.10
C GLU A 261 -13.41 -13.27 -29.64
N GLU A 262 -12.88 -12.19 -29.05
CA GLU A 262 -11.55 -11.62 -29.35
C GLU A 262 -10.39 -12.27 -28.56
N ASP A 263 -10.71 -13.01 -27.48
CA ASP A 263 -9.79 -13.80 -26.65
C ASP A 263 -9.31 -15.07 -27.40
#